data_AF-A0AAD9WPM8-F1
#
_entry.id   AF-A0AAD9WPM8-F1
#
_cell.length_a   1.000
_cell.length_b   1.000
_cell.length_c   1.000
_cell.angle_alpha   90.00
_cell.angle_beta   90.00
_cell.angle_gamma   90.00
#
_symmetry.space_group_name_H-M   'P 1'
#
loop_
_entity.id
_entity.type
_entity.pdbx_description
1 polymer ?
#
loop_
_entity_poly.entity_id
_entity_poly.type
_entity_poly.pdbx_seq_one_letter_code
_entity_poly.pdbx_strand_id
1 'polypeptide(L)'
;MMNLDGKTKESLNARRDLEEMGIRRVLHPMESNRKIVLSSTCYSMSNDEKKKLCWWLVNLKVLDSHSSNISRCVNAGENQISGMKTHDCHVFVERLLPLIVSEMLPRHVSEAVIKICEFFKNICANDLKDEDLECLETKLG
;
A
#
# COMPACT_ATOMS: atom_id res chain seq x y z
N MET A 1 -3.94 1.84 -4.13
CA MET A 1 -4.48 2.26 -2.82
C MET A 1 -4.85 3.73 -2.79
N MET A 2 -3.91 4.68 -2.75
CA MET A 2 -4.22 6.12 -2.67
C MET A 2 -4.43 6.85 -4.00
N ASN A 3 -4.14 6.22 -5.14
CA ASN A 3 -4.29 6.72 -6.53
C ASN A 3 -4.30 8.25 -6.66
N LEU A 4 -3.11 8.81 -6.91
CA LEU A 4 -2.91 10.23 -7.17
C LEU A 4 -3.02 10.49 -8.67
N ASP A 5 -3.66 11.60 -9.05
CA ASP A 5 -3.78 12.02 -10.44
C ASP A 5 -2.38 12.22 -11.05
N GLY A 6 -2.15 11.60 -12.21
CA GLY A 6 -0.86 11.63 -12.91
C GLY A 6 0.27 10.77 -12.31
N LYS A 7 0.10 10.18 -11.12
CA LYS A 7 1.11 9.29 -10.48
C LYS A 7 0.59 7.87 -10.20
N THR A 8 -0.50 7.51 -10.87
CA THR A 8 -1.14 6.20 -10.73
C THR A 8 -0.50 5.18 -11.67
N LYS A 9 -0.06 4.04 -11.13
CA LYS A 9 0.41 2.90 -11.92
C LYS A 9 -0.72 2.14 -12.64
N GLU A 10 -1.98 2.45 -12.33
CA GLU A 10 -3.19 1.95 -13.02
C GLU A 10 -3.50 2.77 -14.29
N SER A 11 -2.53 2.91 -15.19
CA SER A 11 -2.76 3.60 -16.47
C SER A 11 -3.52 2.70 -17.45
N LEU A 12 -4.17 3.29 -18.45
CA LEU A 12 -4.81 2.52 -19.53
C LEU A 12 -3.80 1.59 -20.23
N ASN A 13 -2.57 2.04 -20.45
CA ASN A 13 -1.51 1.24 -21.05
C ASN A 13 -1.18 0.03 -20.18
N ALA A 14 -1.00 0.22 -18.87
CA ALA A 14 -0.76 -0.89 -17.95
C ALA A 14 -1.92 -1.92 -17.96
N ARG A 15 -3.16 -1.49 -18.16
CA ARG A 15 -4.32 -2.39 -18.28
C ARG A 15 -4.35 -3.14 -19.62
N ARG A 16 -3.87 -2.54 -20.71
CA ARG A 16 -3.66 -3.20 -22.00
C ARG A 16 -2.53 -4.21 -21.96
N ASP A 17 -1.44 -3.91 -21.25
CA ASP A 17 -0.34 -4.86 -21.05
C ASP A 17 -0.83 -6.11 -20.32
N LEU A 18 -1.69 -5.96 -19.30
CA LEU A 18 -2.33 -7.10 -18.61
C LEU A 18 -3.23 -7.93 -19.55
N GLU A 19 -3.89 -7.30 -20.50
CA GLU A 19 -4.70 -7.95 -21.53
C GLU A 19 -3.84 -8.75 -22.51
N GLU A 20 -2.78 -8.14 -23.03
CA GLU A 20 -1.83 -8.78 -23.94
C GLU A 20 -1.13 -9.99 -23.28
N MET A 21 -0.78 -9.87 -22.00
CA MET A 21 -0.21 -10.97 -21.22
C MET A 21 -1.25 -12.05 -20.84
N GLY A 22 -2.54 -11.83 -21.08
CA GLY A 22 -3.61 -12.79 -20.78
C GLY A 22 -3.89 -13.02 -19.29
N ILE A 23 -3.38 -12.15 -18.41
CA ILE A 23 -3.49 -12.27 -16.94
C ILE A 23 -4.48 -11.26 -16.36
N ARG A 24 -5.05 -11.56 -15.18
CA ARG A 24 -5.95 -10.64 -14.44
C ARG A 24 -7.10 -10.07 -15.29
N ARG A 25 -7.84 -10.94 -15.99
CA ARG A 25 -8.95 -10.59 -16.89
C ARG A 25 -9.97 -9.58 -16.33
N VAL A 26 -10.21 -9.63 -15.02
CA VAL A 26 -11.10 -8.68 -14.31
C VAL A 26 -10.63 -7.23 -14.43
N LEU A 27 -9.34 -6.99 -14.69
CA LEU A 27 -8.74 -5.67 -14.84
C LEU A 27 -8.63 -5.21 -16.30
N HIS A 28 -9.01 -6.02 -17.28
CA HIS A 28 -8.89 -5.64 -18.70
C HIS A 28 -9.80 -4.43 -19.01
N PRO A 29 -9.38 -3.54 -19.93
CA PRO A 29 -10.23 -2.42 -20.35
C PRO A 29 -11.53 -2.95 -20.97
N MET A 30 -12.67 -2.43 -20.55
CA MET A 30 -13.97 -2.78 -21.14
C MET A 30 -14.49 -1.64 -22.00
N GLU A 31 -14.98 -1.94 -23.20
CA GLU A 31 -15.70 -0.96 -24.00
C GLU A 31 -17.19 -0.97 -23.63
N SER A 32 -17.68 0.18 -23.13
CA SER A 32 -19.10 0.40 -22.88
C SER A 32 -19.51 1.73 -23.48
N ASN A 33 -20.52 1.74 -24.34
CA ASN A 33 -21.03 2.93 -25.01
C ASN A 33 -19.95 3.79 -25.71
N ARG A 34 -19.05 3.15 -26.48
CA ARG A 34 -17.91 3.79 -27.18
C ARG A 34 -16.91 4.50 -26.25
N LYS A 35 -16.95 4.21 -24.95
CA LYS A 35 -15.95 4.68 -23.98
C LYS A 35 -15.25 3.48 -23.36
N ILE A 36 -13.95 3.63 -23.17
CA ILE A 36 -13.14 2.66 -22.44
C ILE A 36 -13.36 2.90 -20.94
N VAL A 37 -13.80 1.85 -20.24
CA VAL A 37 -14.03 1.85 -18.79
C VAL A 37 -12.99 0.94 -18.14
N LEU A 38 -12.33 1.47 -17.11
CA LEU A 38 -11.38 0.72 -16.29
C LEU A 38 -12.08 0.28 -15.00
N SER A 39 -12.09 -1.03 -14.74
CA SER A 39 -12.61 -1.58 -13.48
C SER A 39 -11.73 -1.13 -12.30
N SER A 40 -12.36 -0.79 -11.17
CA SER A 40 -11.63 -0.52 -9.93
C SER A 40 -10.91 -1.78 -9.45
N THR A 41 -9.69 -1.61 -8.93
CA THR A 41 -8.93 -2.73 -8.36
C THR A 41 -9.41 -3.07 -6.95
N CYS A 42 -9.22 -4.32 -6.53
CA CYS A 42 -9.53 -4.75 -5.15
C CYS A 42 -8.64 -4.11 -4.08
N TYR A 43 -7.60 -3.38 -4.46
CA TYR A 43 -6.68 -2.63 -3.59
C TYR A 43 -6.80 -1.11 -3.76
N SER A 44 -7.84 -0.63 -4.44
CA SER A 44 -8.19 0.79 -4.55
C SER A 44 -9.05 1.18 -3.35
N MET A 45 -8.70 2.26 -2.66
CA MET A 45 -9.55 2.84 -1.63
C MET A 45 -10.51 3.85 -2.26
N SER A 46 -11.75 3.85 -1.78
CA SER A 46 -12.71 4.93 -2.00
C SER A 46 -12.23 6.25 -1.39
N ASN A 47 -12.81 7.37 -1.82
CA ASN A 47 -12.45 8.68 -1.26
C ASN A 47 -12.73 8.79 0.25
N ASP A 48 -13.78 8.13 0.74
CA ASP A 48 -14.11 8.15 2.17
C ASP A 48 -13.13 7.32 3.00
N GLU A 49 -12.67 6.19 2.48
CA GLU A 49 -11.59 5.40 3.09
C GLU A 49 -10.28 6.19 3.11
N LYS A 50 -9.92 6.87 2.02
CA LYS A 50 -8.72 7.73 1.99
C LYS A 50 -8.81 8.84 3.04
N LYS A 51 -9.97 9.51 3.18
CA LYS A 51 -10.21 10.52 4.21
C LYS A 51 -10.04 9.96 5.61
N LYS A 52 -10.66 8.81 5.92
CA LYS A 52 -10.53 8.13 7.22
C LYS A 52 -9.08 7.81 7.53
N LEU A 53 -8.35 7.28 6.56
CA LEU A 53 -6.93 6.96 6.72
C LEU A 53 -6.08 8.20 6.98
N CYS A 54 -6.25 9.27 6.18
CA CYS A 54 -5.53 10.52 6.39
C CYS A 54 -5.85 11.14 7.75
N TRP A 55 -7.12 11.15 8.15
CA TRP A 55 -7.52 11.63 9.47
C TRP A 55 -6.91 10.81 10.60
N TRP A 56 -6.92 9.48 10.49
CA TRP A 56 -6.29 8.58 11.47
C TRP A 56 -4.78 8.84 11.58
N LEU A 57 -4.08 8.98 10.46
CA LEU A 57 -2.64 9.27 10.44
C LEU A 57 -2.29 10.64 11.03
N VAL A 58 -3.13 11.65 10.83
CA VAL A 58 -2.94 12.98 11.45
C VAL A 58 -3.10 12.92 12.96
N ASN A 59 -4.04 12.11 13.45
CA ASN A 59 -4.34 11.97 14.88
C ASN A 59 -3.53 10.85 15.56
N LEU A 60 -2.68 10.16 14.82
CA LEU A 60 -1.85 9.08 15.35
C LEU A 60 -0.82 9.68 16.31
N LYS A 61 -1.14 9.65 17.61
CA LYS A 61 -0.16 9.91 18.67
C LYS A 61 0.76 8.69 18.72
N VAL A 62 1.92 8.80 18.08
CA VAL A 62 2.90 7.73 18.18
C VAL A 62 3.42 7.72 19.63
N LEU A 63 3.33 6.56 20.29
CA LEU A 63 3.71 6.34 21.69
C LEU A 63 5.20 6.59 21.97
N ASP A 64 5.99 6.83 20.92
CA ASP A 64 7.43 6.91 20.99
C ASP A 64 7.89 8.32 20.58
N SER A 65 8.50 9.04 21.52
CA SER A 65 9.02 10.40 21.33
C SER A 65 10.12 10.50 20.27
N HIS A 66 10.62 9.34 19.80
CA HIS A 66 11.61 9.22 18.74
C HIS A 66 11.05 8.96 17.33
N SER A 67 9.76 8.66 17.22
CA SER A 67 9.15 8.46 15.91
C SER A 67 8.86 9.81 15.25
N SER A 68 9.32 9.94 14.01
CA SER A 68 9.09 11.16 13.23
C SER A 68 7.59 11.35 13.02
N ASN A 69 7.10 12.56 13.29
CA ASN A 69 5.69 12.88 13.25
C ASN A 69 5.09 12.65 11.86
N ILE A 70 4.44 11.49 11.66
CA ILE A 70 3.89 11.07 10.37
C ILE A 70 2.83 12.02 9.85
N SER A 71 2.15 12.75 10.74
CA SER A 71 1.14 13.76 10.38
C SER A 71 1.71 14.85 9.47
N ARG A 72 3.01 15.17 9.58
CA ARG A 72 3.71 16.12 8.69
C ARG A 72 3.66 15.68 7.23
N CYS A 73 3.57 14.38 6.98
CA CYS A 73 3.54 13.81 5.64
C CYS A 73 2.12 13.71 5.07
N VAL A 74 1.09 14.05 5.83
CA VAL A 74 -0.31 13.89 5.41
C VAL A 74 -0.89 15.22 4.96
N ASN A 75 -1.33 15.28 3.70
CA ASN A 75 -2.19 16.35 3.20
C ASN A 75 -3.65 15.89 3.29
N ALA A 76 -4.33 16.26 4.38
CA ALA A 76 -5.74 15.92 4.59
C ALA A 76 -6.70 16.62 3.62
N GLY A 77 -6.32 17.79 3.07
CA GLY A 77 -7.13 18.51 2.09
C GLY A 77 -7.23 17.75 0.76
N GLU A 78 -6.15 17.08 0.37
CA GLU A 78 -6.06 16.32 -0.88
C GLU A 78 -6.18 14.79 -0.68
N ASN A 79 -6.31 14.32 0.57
CA ASN A 79 -6.26 12.91 0.97
C ASN A 79 -5.00 12.17 0.47
N GLN A 80 -3.85 12.82 0.59
CA GLN A 80 -2.57 12.31 0.11
C GLN A 80 -1.57 12.14 1.25
N ILE A 81 -0.64 11.21 1.08
CA ILE A 81 0.55 11.10 1.91
C ILE A 81 1.76 11.35 1.00
N SER A 82 2.61 12.31 1.36
CA SER A 82 3.81 12.67 0.59
C SER A 82 4.88 13.29 1.50
N GLY A 83 6.12 13.41 1.01
CA GLY A 83 7.18 14.08 1.77
C GLY A 83 7.76 13.27 2.94
N MET A 84 7.54 11.95 2.94
CA MET A 84 8.20 11.01 3.84
C MET A 84 9.69 10.96 3.52
N LYS A 85 10.52 11.07 4.56
CA LYS A 85 11.95 10.73 4.49
C LYS A 85 12.13 9.22 4.63
N THR A 86 13.33 8.72 4.34
CA THR A 86 13.65 7.29 4.46
C THR A 86 13.25 6.70 5.82
N HIS A 87 13.57 7.38 6.92
CA HIS A 87 13.16 6.96 8.27
C HIS A 87 11.62 6.87 8.43
N ASP A 88 10.89 7.88 7.94
CA ASP A 88 9.42 7.90 7.97
C ASP A 88 8.85 6.71 7.19
N CYS A 89 9.44 6.39 6.03
CA CYS A 89 9.05 5.26 5.19
C CYS A 89 9.30 3.92 5.91
N HIS A 90 10.45 3.73 6.56
CA HIS A 90 10.72 2.51 7.32
C HIS A 90 9.69 2.29 8.42
N VAL A 91 9.44 3.31 9.24
CA VAL A 91 8.42 3.25 10.30
C VAL A 91 7.03 2.98 9.69
N PHE A 92 6.71 3.60 8.56
CA PHE A 92 5.44 3.40 7.89
C PHE A 92 5.29 1.96 7.39
N VAL A 93 6.26 1.41 6.68
CA VAL A 93 6.20 0.03 6.14
C VAL A 93 6.21 -1.02 7.24
N GLU A 94 7.03 -0.85 8.28
CA GLU A 94 7.19 -1.88 9.32
C GLU A 94 6.09 -1.88 10.37
N ARG A 95 5.52 -0.71 10.69
CA ARG A 95 4.60 -0.57 11.83
C ARG A 95 3.18 -0.16 11.42
N LEU A 96 3.03 0.75 10.46
CA LEU A 96 1.74 1.36 10.16
C LEU A 96 1.01 0.67 9.00
N LEU A 97 1.72 0.39 7.91
CA LEU A 97 1.17 -0.20 6.70
C LEU A 97 0.49 -1.55 6.96
N PRO A 98 1.04 -2.49 7.76
CA PRO A 98 0.39 -3.77 8.08
C PRO A 98 -0.98 -3.57 8.74
N LEU A 99 -1.06 -2.63 9.69
CA LEU A 99 -2.30 -2.30 10.42
C LEU A 99 -3.33 -1.65 9.50
N ILE A 100 -2.89 -0.74 8.61
CA ILE A 100 -3.77 -0.07 7.67
C ILE A 100 -4.35 -1.08 6.68
N VAL A 101 -3.52 -1.93 6.08
CA VAL A 101 -4.02 -2.87 5.07
C VAL A 101 -4.86 -3.98 5.68
N SER A 102 -4.60 -4.41 6.91
CA SER A 102 -5.45 -5.41 7.58
C SER A 102 -6.87 -4.92 7.81
N GLU A 103 -7.05 -3.61 8.05
CA GLU A 103 -8.36 -3.01 8.34
C GLU A 103 -9.08 -2.55 7.07
N MET A 104 -8.34 -2.06 6.07
CA MET A 104 -8.91 -1.32 4.95
C MET A 104 -8.98 -2.09 3.63
N LEU A 105 -8.31 -3.24 3.51
CA LEU A 105 -8.26 -4.03 2.28
C LEU A 105 -8.86 -5.44 2.48
N PRO A 106 -9.28 -6.11 1.40
CA PRO A 106 -9.70 -7.50 1.46
C PRO A 106 -8.58 -8.41 1.97
N ARG A 107 -8.93 -9.39 2.83
CA ARG A 107 -7.99 -10.30 3.50
C ARG A 107 -6.88 -10.84 2.59
N HIS A 108 -7.23 -11.35 1.41
CA HIS A 108 -6.25 -11.93 0.47
C HIS A 108 -5.21 -10.91 -0.04
N VAL A 109 -5.57 -9.62 -0.13
CA VAL A 109 -4.64 -8.54 -0.48
C VAL A 109 -3.81 -8.17 0.75
N SER A 110 -4.47 -8.01 1.90
CA SER A 110 -3.83 -7.62 3.15
C SER A 110 -2.76 -8.60 3.58
N GLU A 111 -3.04 -9.90 3.53
CA GLU A 111 -2.09 -10.97 3.88
C GLU A 111 -0.82 -10.89 3.02
N ALA A 112 -0.96 -10.69 1.71
CA ALA A 112 0.18 -10.56 0.81
C ALA A 112 1.03 -9.31 1.16
N VAL A 113 0.39 -8.17 1.43
CA VAL A 113 1.11 -6.93 1.78
C VAL A 113 1.76 -7.04 3.15
N ILE A 114 1.10 -7.65 4.14
CA ILE A 114 1.64 -7.86 5.49
C ILE A 114 2.89 -8.74 5.42
N LYS A 115 2.87 -9.84 4.68
CA LYS A 115 4.07 -10.69 4.47
C LYS A 115 5.25 -9.90 3.90
N ILE A 116 4.99 -9.02 2.93
CA ILE A 116 6.04 -8.14 2.37
C ILE A 116 6.57 -7.18 3.44
N CYS A 117 5.70 -6.59 4.25
CA CYS A 117 6.10 -5.70 5.34
C CYS A 117 6.93 -6.43 6.41
N GLU A 118 6.53 -7.66 6.77
CA GLU A 118 7.28 -8.53 7.69
C GLU A 118 8.66 -8.88 7.13
N PHE A 119 8.74 -9.20 5.84
CA PHE A 119 10.01 -9.40 5.16
C PHE A 119 10.90 -8.17 5.29
N PHE A 120 10.40 -6.97 4.96
CA PHE A 120 11.15 -5.72 5.10
C PHE A 120 11.61 -5.46 6.53
N LYS A 121 10.74 -5.70 7.51
CA LYS A 121 11.05 -5.55 8.93
C LYS A 121 12.22 -6.45 9.36
N ASN A 122 12.26 -7.68 8.85
CA ASN A 122 13.32 -8.62 9.21
C ASN A 122 14.63 -8.31 8.49
N ILE A 123 14.62 -7.92 7.21
CA ILE A 123 15.86 -7.57 6.50
C ILE A 123 16.46 -6.23 6.95
N CYS A 124 15.66 -5.35 7.55
CA CYS A 124 16.12 -4.06 8.10
C CYS A 124 16.44 -4.14 9.60
N ALA A 125 16.34 -5.32 10.23
CA ALA A 125 16.75 -5.51 11.61
C ALA A 125 18.29 -5.41 11.75
N ASN A 126 18.75 -4.81 12.85
CA ASN A 126 20.19 -4.61 13.11
C ASN A 126 20.96 -5.93 13.25
N ASP A 127 20.29 -7.01 13.68
CA ASP A 127 20.83 -8.35 13.80
C ASP A 127 19.94 -9.30 12.98
N LEU A 128 20.41 -9.74 11.81
CA LEU A 128 19.81 -10.84 11.07
C LEU A 128 20.47 -12.14 11.51
N LYS A 129 19.70 -13.04 12.12
CA LYS A 129 20.16 -14.41 12.38
C LYS A 129 19.82 -15.28 11.18
N ASP A 130 20.67 -16.26 10.88
CA ASP A 130 20.41 -17.24 9.80
C ASP A 130 19.07 -17.96 9.99
N GLU A 131 18.67 -18.21 11.24
CA GLU A 131 17.37 -18.77 11.64
C GLU A 131 16.17 -17.90 11.20
N ASP A 132 16.30 -16.57 11.23
CA ASP A 132 15.27 -15.64 10.79
C ASP A 132 15.12 -15.67 9.26
N LEU A 133 16.21 -15.95 8.54
CA LEU A 133 16.24 -16.05 7.08
C LEU A 133 15.57 -17.35 6.59
N GLU A 134 15.86 -18.49 7.23
CA GLU A 134 15.20 -19.78 6.92
C GLU A 134 13.68 -19.73 7.22
N CYS A 135 13.29 -19.06 8.31
CA CYS A 135 11.89 -18.84 8.65
C CYS A 135 11.15 -17.95 7.63
N LEU A 136 11.83 -16.94 7.08
CA LEU A 136 11.28 -16.08 6.03
C LEU A 136 11.07 -16.82 4.72
N GLU A 137 12.04 -17.65 4.30
CA GLU A 137 11.94 -18.44 3.08
C GLU A 137 10.76 -19.41 3.14
N THR A 138 10.55 -20.04 4.30
CA THR A 138 9.43 -20.97 4.54
C THR A 138 8.06 -20.28 4.54
N LYS A 139 7.97 -18.99 4.89
CA LYS A 139 6.71 -18.22 4.93
C LYS A 139 6.31 -17.60 3.58
N LEU A 140 7.28 -17.45 2.68
CA LEU A 140 7.11 -16.86 1.35
C LEU A 140 6.89 -17.90 0.24
N GLY A 141 7.35 -19.14 0.43
CA GLY A 141 6.98 -20.30 -0.41
C GLY A 141 5.56 -20.80 -0.18
#